data_AF-A0A4Q6EK34-F1
#
_entry.id   AF-A0A4Q6EK34-F1
#
_cell.length_a   1.000
_cell.length_b   1.000
_cell.length_c   1.000
_cell.angle_alpha   90.00
_cell.angle_beta   90.00
_cell.angle_gamma   90.00
#
_symmetry.space_group_name_H-M   'P 1'
#
loop_
_entity.id
_entity.type
_entity.pdbx_description
1 polymer ?
#
loop_
_entity_poly.entity_id
_entity_poly.type
_entity_poly.pdbx_seq_one_letter_code
_entity_poly.pdbx_strand_id
1 'polypeptide(L)'
;EVRFTRGGKIGRIEENYLSRLEPGDRFYFAGRSLELVRMDEKGALVKLAKSAPDSMPAWGGGRMPLSETLCAELRPLLASYSRGAPYGLSRLLDQQQERSAVPKDTEVLCEWLKSKDGSHLFVYPFEGRLVHEAMASLFAYRLARHERNTFSISVNEYGFELHSARDIDFKKLFRDNLLSPAGVDEDILSSLNHTELEKRQFREIARIGGLLYTRYPGKKKTMRQLQTSAALLFEVIREHDPGNLLLAQARREVLESQFQIHRLEGAMERMRASKFLWKSLESPSPFSFALMLERLSTRISNESLKDRVERMRAEWLK
;
A
#
# COMPACT_ATOMS: atom_id res chain seq x y z
N GLU A 1 11.52 -14.84 -9.30
CA GLU A 1 11.98 -15.83 -8.30
C GLU A 1 12.91 -15.16 -7.30
N VAL A 2 12.98 -15.60 -6.04
CA VAL A 2 13.89 -15.05 -5.03
C VAL A 2 15.16 -15.90 -4.94
N ARG A 3 16.33 -15.28 -5.06
CA ARG A 3 17.62 -15.97 -5.15
C ARG A 3 18.72 -15.21 -4.40
N PHE A 4 19.68 -15.92 -3.82
CA PHE A 4 20.82 -15.26 -3.19
C PHE A 4 21.78 -14.64 -4.22
N THR A 5 22.45 -13.55 -3.84
CA THR A 5 23.51 -12.92 -4.66
C THR A 5 24.66 -13.86 -5.00
N ARG A 6 24.98 -14.81 -4.09
CA ARG A 6 26.02 -15.84 -4.28
C ARG A 6 25.53 -17.09 -5.02
N GLY A 7 24.30 -17.09 -5.52
CA GLY A 7 23.66 -18.26 -6.11
C GLY A 7 22.83 -19.05 -5.09
N GLY A 8 21.87 -19.83 -5.59
CA GLY A 8 20.90 -20.57 -4.79
C GLY A 8 19.49 -19.99 -4.87
N LYS A 9 18.53 -20.83 -5.24
CA LYS A 9 17.12 -20.48 -5.35
C LYS A 9 16.44 -20.69 -4.00
N ILE A 10 15.75 -19.66 -3.52
CA ILE A 10 15.00 -19.69 -2.26
C ILE A 10 13.55 -20.12 -2.54
N GLY A 11 12.93 -19.52 -3.57
CA GLY A 11 11.55 -19.82 -3.90
C GLY A 11 10.92 -18.83 -4.89
N ARG A 12 9.60 -18.86 -4.98
CA ARG A 12 8.77 -17.94 -5.78
C ARG A 12 7.86 -17.15 -4.86
N ILE A 13 7.71 -15.88 -5.17
CA ILE A 13 6.93 -14.88 -4.44
C ILE A 13 6.15 -14.11 -5.52
N GLU A 14 4.99 -13.55 -5.18
CA GLU A 14 4.21 -12.77 -6.14
C GLU A 14 5.01 -11.58 -6.68
N GLU A 15 4.93 -11.39 -8.00
CA GLU A 15 5.65 -10.32 -8.70
C GLU A 15 5.21 -8.94 -8.21
N ASN A 16 3.90 -8.76 -7.92
CA ASN A 16 3.32 -7.52 -7.37
C ASN A 16 3.93 -7.11 -6.02
N TYR A 17 4.35 -8.06 -5.21
CA TYR A 17 5.01 -7.75 -3.94
C TYR A 17 6.45 -7.31 -4.16
N LEU A 18 7.22 -8.05 -4.97
CA LEU A 18 8.62 -7.70 -5.25
C LEU A 18 8.77 -6.37 -5.97
N SER A 19 7.86 -6.04 -6.89
CA SER A 19 7.94 -4.80 -7.68
C SER A 19 7.76 -3.53 -6.84
N ARG A 20 7.25 -3.64 -5.61
CA ARG A 20 7.08 -2.51 -4.69
C ARG A 20 8.33 -2.23 -3.85
N LEU A 21 9.30 -3.14 -3.83
CA LEU A 21 10.49 -3.04 -2.98
C LEU A 21 11.62 -2.28 -3.67
N GLU A 22 12.40 -1.55 -2.88
CA GLU A 22 13.64 -0.89 -3.28
C GLU A 22 14.88 -1.67 -2.85
N PRO A 23 16.01 -1.53 -3.57
CA PRO A 23 17.31 -2.01 -3.09
C PRO A 23 17.63 -1.46 -1.68
N GLY A 24 17.79 -2.35 -0.71
CA GLY A 24 17.98 -2.02 0.70
C GLY A 24 16.78 -2.41 1.58
N ASP A 25 15.60 -2.56 0.99
CA ASP A 25 14.41 -2.99 1.73
C ASP A 25 14.56 -4.43 2.24
N ARG A 26 14.14 -4.65 3.47
CA ARG A 26 14.18 -5.97 4.09
C ARG A 26 12.80 -6.58 4.10
N PHE A 27 12.70 -7.84 3.71
CA PHE A 27 11.47 -8.59 3.73
C PHE A 27 11.71 -10.03 4.15
N TYR A 28 10.65 -10.73 4.57
CA TYR A 28 10.78 -12.12 4.97
C TYR A 28 10.21 -13.08 3.95
N PHE A 29 10.98 -14.11 3.66
CA PHE A 29 10.60 -15.11 2.69
C PHE A 29 11.32 -16.43 2.98
N ALA A 30 10.58 -17.54 2.88
CA ALA A 30 11.06 -18.89 3.16
C ALA A 30 11.79 -19.05 4.51
N GLY A 31 11.23 -18.45 5.58
CA GLY A 31 11.76 -18.59 6.93
C GLY A 31 12.97 -17.71 7.25
N ARG A 32 13.32 -16.75 6.38
CA ARG A 32 14.54 -15.93 6.52
C ARG A 32 14.23 -14.45 6.30
N SER A 33 14.92 -13.58 7.05
CA SER A 33 14.98 -12.15 6.79
C SER A 33 15.97 -11.89 5.65
N LEU A 34 15.50 -11.25 4.58
CA LEU A 34 16.23 -11.06 3.34
C LEU A 34 16.24 -9.56 3.02
N GLU A 35 17.38 -9.03 2.64
CA GLU A 35 17.52 -7.67 2.12
C GLU A 35 17.55 -7.74 0.60
N LEU A 36 16.69 -6.97 -0.06
CA LEU A 36 16.71 -6.82 -1.51
C LEU A 36 18.00 -6.09 -1.89
N VAL A 37 18.88 -6.75 -2.64
CA VAL A 37 20.10 -6.12 -3.13
C VAL A 37 19.85 -5.44 -4.46
N ARG A 38 19.09 -6.12 -5.34
CA ARG A 38 18.61 -5.59 -6.61
C ARG A 38 17.57 -6.53 -7.19
N MET A 39 16.74 -6.02 -8.07
CA MET A 39 15.95 -6.85 -8.96
C MET A 39 16.72 -7.13 -10.25
N ASP A 40 16.61 -8.35 -10.75
CA ASP A 40 17.03 -8.72 -12.10
C ASP A 40 15.87 -9.42 -12.84
N GLU A 41 16.09 -9.76 -14.11
CA GLU A 41 15.08 -10.39 -14.97
C GLU A 41 14.59 -11.77 -14.48
N LYS A 42 15.32 -12.44 -13.59
CA LYS A 42 14.93 -13.73 -12.98
C LYS A 42 14.27 -13.53 -11.61
N GLY A 43 14.21 -12.29 -11.11
CA GLY A 43 13.52 -11.85 -9.91
C GLY A 43 14.45 -11.18 -8.88
N ALA A 44 14.08 -11.22 -7.61
CA ALA A 44 14.82 -10.57 -6.55
C ALA A 44 16.14 -11.28 -6.22
N LEU A 45 17.25 -10.55 -6.32
CA LEU A 45 18.53 -10.94 -5.75
C LEU A 45 18.64 -10.40 -4.33
N VAL A 46 18.85 -11.30 -3.38
CA VAL A 46 18.80 -10.98 -1.95
C VAL A 46 20.07 -11.41 -1.23
N LYS A 47 20.30 -10.81 -0.07
CA LYS A 47 21.27 -11.27 0.94
C LYS A 47 20.55 -11.49 2.27
N LEU A 48 21.16 -12.24 3.18
CA LEU A 48 20.62 -12.39 4.53
C LEU A 48 20.70 -11.04 5.25
N ALA A 49 19.56 -10.57 5.77
CA ALA A 49 19.51 -9.40 6.62
C ALA A 49 19.83 -9.81 8.06
N LYS A 50 20.69 -9.03 8.74
CA LYS A 50 21.01 -9.23 10.17
C LYS A 50 19.96 -8.64 11.10
N SER A 51 19.07 -7.83 10.55
CA SER A 51 18.06 -7.05 11.27
C SER A 51 16.65 -7.52 10.89
N ALA A 52 15.67 -7.13 11.71
CA ALA A 52 14.27 -7.44 11.47
C ALA A 52 13.84 -6.90 10.09
N PRO A 53 13.04 -7.67 9.34
CA PRO A 53 12.54 -7.26 8.03
C PRO A 53 11.46 -6.17 8.16
N ASP A 54 11.44 -5.28 7.17
CA ASP A 54 10.55 -4.12 7.09
C ASP A 54 9.14 -4.49 6.59
N SER A 55 8.99 -5.59 5.82
CA SER A 55 7.69 -6.04 5.30
C SER A 55 7.58 -7.57 5.09
N MET A 56 6.35 -8.09 4.93
CA MET A 56 6.05 -9.48 4.54
C MET A 56 5.28 -9.51 3.21
N PRO A 57 5.54 -10.49 2.32
CA PRO A 57 4.69 -10.74 1.16
C PRO A 57 3.26 -11.08 1.55
N ALA A 58 2.34 -10.19 1.23
CA ALA A 58 0.92 -10.50 1.21
C ALA A 58 0.59 -11.19 -0.13
N TRP A 59 0.02 -12.41 -0.05
CA TRP A 59 -0.45 -13.16 -1.21
C TRP A 59 -1.80 -12.60 -1.66
N GLY A 60 -1.87 -11.99 -2.85
CA GLY A 60 -3.05 -11.31 -3.37
C GLY A 60 -4.14 -12.24 -3.88
N GLY A 61 -3.85 -13.55 -4.05
CA GLY A 61 -4.72 -14.50 -4.76
C GLY A 61 -6.10 -14.82 -4.15
N GLY A 62 -6.54 -14.20 -3.06
CA GLY A 62 -7.78 -14.60 -2.36
C GLY A 62 -8.75 -13.49 -1.94
N ARG A 63 -8.41 -12.20 -2.10
CA ARG A 63 -9.30 -11.09 -1.72
C ARG A 63 -9.53 -10.19 -2.92
N MET A 64 -10.67 -10.36 -3.59
CA MET A 64 -11.14 -9.33 -4.52
C MET A 64 -11.42 -8.07 -3.69
N PRO A 65 -10.78 -6.92 -4.00
CA PRO A 65 -11.05 -5.68 -3.28
C PRO A 65 -12.51 -5.28 -3.48
N LEU A 66 -13.09 -4.54 -2.53
CA LEU A 66 -14.45 -4.03 -2.69
C LEU A 66 -14.54 -3.16 -3.95
N SER A 67 -15.64 -3.33 -4.70
CA SER A 67 -15.94 -2.48 -5.84
C SER A 67 -16.28 -1.07 -5.38
N GLU A 68 -16.13 -0.10 -6.28
CA GLU A 68 -16.47 1.30 -6.01
C GLU A 68 -17.90 1.49 -5.52
N THR A 69 -18.86 0.84 -6.19
CA THR A 69 -20.27 0.89 -5.82
C THR A 69 -20.51 0.33 -4.43
N LEU A 70 -19.84 -0.77 -4.06
CA LEU A 70 -19.99 -1.36 -2.74
C LEU A 70 -19.38 -0.47 -1.64
N CYS A 71 -18.24 0.16 -1.90
CA CYS A 71 -17.65 1.15 -1.00
C CYS A 71 -18.58 2.36 -0.80
N ALA A 72 -19.20 2.84 -1.89
CA ALA A 72 -20.13 3.96 -1.84
C ALA A 72 -21.37 3.66 -0.98
N GLU A 73 -21.88 2.43 -0.99
CA GLU A 73 -23.01 1.98 -0.15
C GLU A 73 -22.62 1.72 1.31
N LEU A 74 -21.35 1.37 1.57
CA LEU A 74 -20.90 1.04 2.93
C LEU A 74 -20.98 2.23 3.90
N ARG A 75 -20.68 3.45 3.41
CA ARG A 75 -20.73 4.69 4.22
C ARG A 75 -22.14 5.04 4.70
N PRO A 76 -23.17 5.18 3.82
CA PRO A 76 -24.53 5.46 4.26
C PRO A 76 -25.10 4.31 5.09
N LEU A 77 -24.73 3.06 4.80
CA LEU A 77 -25.11 1.92 5.63
C LEU A 77 -24.55 2.03 7.05
N LEU A 78 -23.25 2.31 7.20
CA LEU A 78 -22.63 2.53 8.51
C LEU A 78 -23.27 3.70 9.25
N ALA A 79 -23.53 4.81 8.55
CA ALA A 79 -24.21 5.97 9.12
C ALA A 79 -25.64 5.65 9.59
N SER A 80 -26.34 4.75 8.88
CA SER A 80 -27.70 4.33 9.23
C SER A 80 -27.77 3.57 10.56
N TYR A 81 -26.68 2.88 10.94
CA TYR A 81 -26.59 2.13 12.19
C TYR A 81 -26.52 2.99 13.46
N SER A 82 -26.42 4.32 13.32
CA SER A 82 -26.69 5.25 14.42
C SER A 82 -28.09 5.07 15.04
N ARG A 83 -29.04 4.49 14.30
CA ARG A 83 -30.40 4.18 14.76
C ARG A 83 -30.59 2.74 15.25
N GLY A 84 -29.51 1.97 15.34
CA GLY A 84 -29.53 0.57 15.73
C GLY A 84 -28.87 -0.31 14.67
N ALA A 85 -27.86 -1.07 15.08
CA ALA A 85 -27.15 -2.02 14.24
C ALA A 85 -27.64 -3.47 14.49
N PRO A 86 -27.43 -4.40 13.55
CA PRO A 86 -27.63 -5.82 13.79
C PRO A 86 -26.89 -6.30 15.04
N TYR A 87 -27.43 -7.29 15.75
CA TYR A 87 -26.95 -7.77 17.06
C TYR A 87 -25.43 -8.06 17.15
N GLY A 88 -24.82 -8.54 16.06
CA GLY A 88 -23.38 -8.79 16.02
C GLY A 88 -22.51 -7.53 15.87
N LEU A 89 -23.05 -6.46 15.30
CA LEU A 89 -22.34 -5.23 14.99
C LEU A 89 -22.59 -4.13 16.04
N SER A 90 -23.75 -4.14 16.71
CA SER A 90 -24.12 -3.12 17.70
C SER A 90 -23.07 -2.94 18.78
N ARG A 91 -22.64 -4.03 19.42
CA ARG A 91 -21.60 -4.00 20.45
C ARG A 91 -20.29 -3.38 19.97
N LEU A 92 -19.89 -3.67 18.73
CA LEU A 92 -18.65 -3.13 18.15
C LEU A 92 -18.79 -1.63 17.91
N LEU A 93 -19.93 -1.18 17.38
CA LEU A 93 -20.19 0.23 17.13
C LEU A 93 -20.38 1.03 18.42
N ASP A 94 -20.99 0.44 19.45
CA ASP A 94 -21.12 1.06 20.77
C ASP A 94 -19.73 1.32 21.37
N GLN A 95 -18.84 0.31 21.34
CA GLN A 95 -17.45 0.47 21.79
C GLN A 95 -16.66 1.47 20.95
N GLN A 96 -16.90 1.52 19.63
CA GLN A 96 -16.29 2.51 18.74
C GLN A 96 -16.77 3.92 19.08
N GLN A 97 -18.05 4.09 19.37
CA GLN A 97 -18.66 5.36 19.72
C GLN A 97 -18.22 5.86 21.10
N GLU A 98 -18.03 4.96 22.06
CA GLU A 98 -17.53 5.25 23.40
C GLU A 98 -16.06 5.72 23.37
N ARG A 99 -15.21 5.03 22.60
CA ARG A 99 -13.75 5.34 22.55
C ARG A 99 -13.40 6.47 21.58
N SER A 100 -14.22 6.70 20.56
CA SER A 100 -13.87 7.58 19.45
C SER A 100 -15.11 8.22 18.81
N ALA A 101 -15.54 7.72 17.65
CA ALA A 101 -16.75 8.06 16.94
C ALA A 101 -17.03 7.03 15.84
N VAL A 102 -18.30 6.91 15.43
CA VAL A 102 -18.69 6.29 14.17
C VAL A 102 -18.97 7.41 13.16
N PRO A 103 -18.21 7.51 12.04
CA PRO A 103 -18.38 8.61 11.10
C PRO A 103 -19.70 8.50 10.32
N LYS A 104 -20.32 9.64 10.05
CA LYS A 104 -21.43 9.75 9.09
C LYS A 104 -20.89 9.83 7.66
N ASP A 105 -21.81 9.77 6.68
CA ASP A 105 -21.48 9.80 5.25
C ASP A 105 -20.65 11.03 4.81
N THR A 106 -20.93 12.20 5.42
CA THR A 106 -20.22 13.47 5.13
C THR A 106 -19.06 13.73 6.09
N GLU A 107 -18.63 12.73 6.86
CA GLU A 107 -17.58 12.86 7.87
C GLU A 107 -16.43 11.89 7.58
N VAL A 108 -15.21 12.33 7.86
CA VAL A 108 -14.01 11.48 7.80
C VAL A 108 -13.45 11.37 9.19
N LEU A 109 -13.40 10.15 9.72
CA LEU A 109 -12.80 9.89 11.02
C LEU A 109 -11.27 9.80 10.87
N CYS A 110 -10.58 10.57 11.70
CA CYS A 110 -9.13 10.51 11.88
C CYS A 110 -8.84 10.25 13.36
N GLU A 111 -8.29 9.07 13.66
CA GLU A 111 -7.88 8.69 15.00
C GLU A 111 -6.37 8.80 15.13
N TRP A 112 -5.92 9.35 16.25
CA TRP A 112 -4.50 9.47 16.58
C TRP A 112 -4.20 8.74 17.88
N LEU A 113 -3.15 7.92 17.87
CA LEU A 113 -2.69 7.17 19.02
C LEU A 113 -1.16 7.28 19.10
N LYS A 114 -0.66 7.55 20.30
CA LYS A 114 0.77 7.47 20.59
C LYS A 114 1.08 6.14 21.26
N SER A 115 2.07 5.42 20.76
CA SER A 115 2.55 4.16 21.33
C SER A 115 4.06 4.20 21.58
N LYS A 116 4.61 3.12 22.13
CA LYS A 116 6.05 2.97 22.33
C LYS A 116 6.84 2.90 21.02
N ASP A 117 6.21 2.44 19.94
CA ASP A 117 6.84 2.29 18.62
C ASP A 117 6.78 3.59 17.79
N GLY A 118 6.05 4.61 18.26
CA GLY A 118 5.90 5.90 17.59
C GLY A 118 4.47 6.42 17.58
N SER A 119 4.15 7.28 16.60
CA SER A 119 2.85 7.94 16.45
C SER A 119 2.05 7.33 15.31
N HIS A 120 0.75 7.10 15.54
CA HIS A 120 -0.14 6.45 14.60
C HIS A 120 -1.25 7.40 14.21
N LEU A 121 -1.49 7.52 12.91
CA LEU A 121 -2.69 8.12 12.34
C LEU A 121 -3.51 7.03 11.66
N PHE A 122 -4.74 6.84 12.08
CA PHE A 122 -5.72 6.01 11.38
C PHE A 122 -6.72 6.91 10.66
N VAL A 123 -6.96 6.65 9.38
CA VAL A 123 -7.89 7.40 8.55
C VAL A 123 -8.91 6.43 7.98
N TYR A 124 -10.19 6.82 8.01
CA TYR A 124 -11.30 5.96 7.56
C TYR A 124 -12.10 6.60 6.41
N PRO A 125 -11.60 6.55 5.16
CA PRO A 125 -12.32 7.08 3.99
C PRO A 125 -13.43 6.16 3.49
N PHE A 126 -13.35 4.84 3.72
CA PHE A 126 -14.24 3.82 3.15
C PHE A 126 -14.25 3.74 1.61
N GLU A 127 -13.07 3.73 0.99
CA GLU A 127 -12.90 3.71 -0.48
C GLU A 127 -12.35 2.37 -1.02
N GLY A 128 -12.19 1.39 -0.14
CA GLY A 128 -11.68 0.07 -0.49
C GLY A 128 -10.15 0.02 -0.48
N ARG A 129 -9.62 -1.20 -0.36
CA ARG A 129 -8.20 -1.44 -0.09
C ARG A 129 -7.24 -0.79 -1.08
N LEU A 130 -7.51 -0.85 -2.38
CA LEU A 130 -6.60 -0.30 -3.41
C LEU A 130 -6.46 1.22 -3.31
N VAL A 131 -7.57 1.93 -3.14
CA VAL A 131 -7.57 3.39 -2.96
C VAL A 131 -6.88 3.77 -1.66
N HIS A 132 -7.09 3.01 -0.59
CA HIS A 132 -6.41 3.23 0.69
C HIS A 132 -4.90 3.01 0.60
N GLU A 133 -4.44 2.01 -0.15
CA GLU A 133 -3.02 1.76 -0.38
C GLU A 133 -2.37 2.90 -1.17
N ALA A 134 -3.02 3.36 -2.24
CA ALA A 134 -2.56 4.50 -3.02
C ALA A 134 -2.52 5.79 -2.17
N MET A 135 -3.58 6.07 -1.42
CA MET A 135 -3.68 7.24 -0.55
C MET A 135 -2.64 7.24 0.57
N ALA A 136 -2.45 6.09 1.23
CA ALA A 136 -1.47 5.97 2.31
C ALA A 136 -0.03 6.12 1.77
N SER A 137 0.27 5.55 0.60
CA SER A 137 1.58 5.68 -0.04
C SER A 137 1.87 7.13 -0.44
N LEU A 138 0.88 7.80 -1.06
CA LEU A 138 0.93 9.23 -1.38
C LEU A 138 1.21 10.08 -0.13
N PHE A 139 0.46 9.83 0.96
CA PHE A 139 0.60 10.62 2.17
C PHE A 139 1.94 10.36 2.87
N ALA A 140 2.41 9.10 2.92
CA ALA A 140 3.71 8.77 3.46
C ALA A 140 4.84 9.48 2.68
N TYR A 141 4.75 9.49 1.34
CA TYR A 141 5.71 10.21 0.49
C TYR A 141 5.71 11.72 0.76
N ARG A 142 4.53 12.34 0.79
CA ARG A 142 4.39 13.78 1.09
C ARG A 142 4.93 14.13 2.48
N LEU A 143 4.67 13.30 3.48
CA LEU A 143 5.17 13.48 4.84
C LEU A 143 6.70 13.35 4.92
N ALA A 144 7.27 12.37 4.21
CA ALA A 144 8.72 12.14 4.19
C ALA A 144 9.52 13.31 3.58
N ARG A 145 8.88 14.15 2.75
CA ARG A 145 9.49 15.39 2.22
C ARG A 145 9.62 16.50 3.26
N HIS A 146 8.78 16.50 4.30
CA HIS A 146 8.82 17.52 5.35
C HIS A 146 9.88 17.20 6.42
N GLU A 147 10.01 15.93 6.81
CA GLU A 147 10.99 15.50 7.81
C GLU A 147 11.50 14.09 7.51
N ARG A 148 12.81 13.85 7.73
CA ARG A 148 13.39 12.51 7.68
C ARG A 148 12.76 11.61 8.73
N ASN A 149 11.96 10.65 8.27
CA ASN A 149 11.27 9.73 9.14
C ASN A 149 10.98 8.41 8.40
N THR A 150 10.74 7.34 9.15
CA THR A 150 10.31 6.05 8.61
C THR A 150 8.81 5.91 8.82
N PHE A 151 8.09 5.79 7.72
CA PHE A 151 6.65 5.55 7.73
C PHE A 151 6.35 4.09 7.42
N SER A 152 5.40 3.51 8.12
CA SER A 152 4.85 2.19 7.83
C SER A 152 3.36 2.32 7.57
N ILE A 153 2.87 1.58 6.59
CA ILE A 153 1.47 1.63 6.14
C ILE A 153 0.79 0.29 6.47
N SER A 154 -0.45 0.35 6.92
CA SER A 154 -1.35 -0.81 6.94
C SER A 154 -2.71 -0.42 6.36
N VAL A 155 -3.38 -1.35 5.67
CA VAL A 155 -4.61 -1.06 4.93
C VAL A 155 -5.64 -2.19 5.06
N ASN A 156 -6.91 -1.81 5.15
CA ASN A 156 -8.04 -2.70 5.03
C ASN A 156 -9.12 -2.09 4.11
N GLU A 157 -10.31 -2.68 4.10
CA GLU A 157 -11.39 -2.25 3.20
C GLU A 157 -12.04 -0.90 3.56
N TYR A 158 -11.87 -0.42 4.80
CA TYR A 158 -12.53 0.79 5.27
C TYR A 158 -11.59 1.91 5.73
N GLY A 159 -10.29 1.64 5.84
CA GLY A 159 -9.29 2.66 6.14
C GLY A 159 -7.86 2.20 6.01
N PHE A 160 -6.97 3.06 6.50
CA PHE A 160 -5.53 2.83 6.55
C PHE A 160 -4.88 3.45 7.79
N GLU A 161 -3.73 2.92 8.15
CA GLU A 161 -2.82 3.45 9.17
C GLU A 161 -1.57 4.04 8.52
N LEU A 162 -1.19 5.23 8.98
CA LEU A 162 0.14 5.80 8.82
C LEU A 162 0.83 5.76 10.18
N HIS A 163 1.80 4.88 10.31
CA HIS A 163 2.66 4.81 11.49
C HIS A 163 3.97 5.54 11.23
N SER A 164 4.36 6.41 12.14
CA SER A 164 5.61 7.13 12.12
C SER A 164 6.49 6.70 13.29
N ALA A 165 7.76 6.40 13.03
CA ALA A 165 8.71 6.03 14.09
C ALA A 165 9.05 7.18 15.05
N ARG A 166 8.76 8.43 14.68
CA ARG A 166 8.92 9.60 15.54
C ARG A 166 7.57 10.25 15.83
N ASP A 167 7.55 11.08 16.86
CA ASP A 167 6.36 11.85 17.17
C ASP A 167 6.14 12.94 16.13
N ILE A 168 4.95 12.95 15.53
CA ILE A 168 4.55 13.87 14.46
C ILE A 168 3.14 14.39 14.75
N ASP A 169 2.94 15.71 14.59
CA ASP A 169 1.61 16.31 14.58
C ASP A 169 0.93 16.10 13.22
N PHE A 170 0.32 14.93 13.07
CA PHE A 170 -0.43 14.58 11.87
C PHE A 170 -1.57 15.56 11.59
N LYS A 171 -2.23 16.10 12.62
CA LYS A 171 -3.39 17.00 12.44
C LYS A 171 -2.97 18.31 11.80
N LYS A 172 -1.78 18.82 12.12
CA LYS A 172 -1.20 19.98 11.44
C LYS A 172 -0.83 19.63 10.00
N LEU A 173 -0.07 18.57 9.77
CA LEU A 173 0.40 18.18 8.43
C LEU A 173 -0.74 17.84 7.46
N PHE A 174 -1.85 17.30 7.99
CA PHE A 174 -3.04 17.03 7.19
C PHE A 174 -3.71 18.29 6.65
N ARG A 175 -3.65 19.40 7.39
CA ARG A 175 -4.19 20.71 6.95
C ARG A 175 -3.28 21.42 5.96
N ASP A 176 -1.97 21.22 6.07
CA ASP A 176 -1.00 22.04 5.34
C ASP A 176 -0.83 21.61 3.87
N ASN A 177 -1.01 20.32 3.51
CA ASN A 177 -1.01 19.93 2.07
C ASN A 177 -1.38 18.47 1.72
N LEU A 178 -1.63 17.57 2.68
CA LEU A 178 -1.77 16.13 2.37
C LEU A 178 -2.86 15.82 1.34
N LEU A 179 -3.96 16.56 1.37
CA LEU A 179 -5.09 16.42 0.44
C LEU A 179 -5.00 17.30 -0.81
N SER A 180 -3.85 17.90 -1.11
CA SER A 180 -3.72 18.72 -2.31
C SER A 180 -3.88 17.90 -3.60
N PRO A 181 -4.70 18.31 -4.57
CA PRO A 181 -4.79 17.65 -5.87
C PRO A 181 -3.55 17.94 -6.73
N ALA A 182 -2.75 18.96 -6.40
CA ALA A 182 -1.57 19.30 -7.16
C ALA A 182 -0.51 18.18 -7.06
N GLY A 183 -0.01 17.73 -8.21
CA GLY A 183 1.12 16.78 -8.28
C GLY A 183 0.81 15.36 -7.80
N VAL A 184 -0.46 14.96 -7.68
CA VAL A 184 -0.85 13.62 -7.18
C VAL A 184 -0.20 12.50 -8.00
N ASP A 185 -0.27 12.57 -9.33
CA ASP A 185 0.32 11.57 -10.23
C ASP A 185 1.84 11.40 -10.00
N GLU A 186 2.55 12.52 -9.89
CA GLU A 186 4.01 12.54 -9.69
C GLU A 186 4.40 12.03 -8.30
N ASP A 187 3.67 12.45 -7.27
CA ASP A 187 3.90 12.02 -5.90
C ASP A 187 3.62 10.52 -5.72
N ILE A 188 2.58 9.97 -6.37
CA ILE A 188 2.27 8.52 -6.32
C ILE A 188 3.37 7.71 -7.00
N LEU A 189 3.79 8.12 -8.21
CA LEU A 189 4.87 7.44 -8.92
C LEU A 189 6.19 7.55 -8.13
N SER A 190 6.40 8.63 -7.39
CA SER A 190 7.57 8.78 -6.54
C SER A 190 7.46 8.01 -5.22
N SER A 191 6.26 7.62 -4.79
CA SER A 191 6.04 6.89 -3.53
C SER A 191 6.40 5.41 -3.59
N LEU A 192 6.55 4.84 -4.79
CA LEU A 192 6.92 3.44 -5.03
C LEU A 192 7.99 3.38 -6.13
N ASN A 193 8.55 2.19 -6.35
CA ASN A 193 9.49 1.94 -7.44
C ASN A 193 8.81 1.97 -8.83
N HIS A 194 8.32 3.15 -9.26
CA HIS A 194 7.54 3.33 -10.49
C HIS A 194 8.27 2.84 -11.73
N THR A 195 9.60 2.98 -11.77
CA THR A 195 10.39 2.55 -12.91
C THR A 195 10.18 1.06 -13.21
N GLU A 196 10.08 0.21 -12.19
CA GLU A 196 9.83 -1.23 -12.40
C GLU A 196 8.37 -1.54 -12.79
N LEU A 197 7.41 -0.78 -12.27
CA LEU A 197 6.00 -0.89 -12.63
C LEU A 197 5.74 -0.44 -14.08
N GLU A 198 6.29 0.71 -14.48
CA GLU A 198 6.21 1.24 -15.85
C GLU A 198 6.90 0.32 -16.85
N LYS A 199 8.10 -0.17 -16.53
CA LYS A 199 8.78 -1.21 -17.33
C LYS A 199 7.87 -2.40 -17.55
N ARG A 200 7.19 -2.87 -16.51
CA ARG A 200 6.27 -4.00 -16.60
C ARG A 200 5.10 -3.70 -17.53
N GLN A 201 4.43 -2.58 -17.33
CA GLN A 201 3.29 -2.19 -18.16
C GLN A 201 3.71 -2.00 -19.63
N PHE A 202 4.86 -1.39 -19.85
CA PHE A 202 5.45 -1.24 -21.18
C PHE A 202 5.68 -2.57 -21.88
N ARG A 203 6.03 -3.67 -21.17
CA ARG A 203 6.15 -4.99 -21.80
C ARG A 203 4.84 -5.47 -22.41
N GLU A 204 3.71 -5.19 -21.74
CA GLU A 204 2.40 -5.57 -22.25
C GLU A 204 2.02 -4.73 -23.46
N ILE A 205 2.25 -3.42 -23.39
CA ILE A 205 2.05 -2.48 -24.49
C ILE A 205 2.92 -2.84 -25.70
N ALA A 206 4.22 -3.10 -25.50
CA ALA A 206 5.14 -3.47 -26.57
C ALA A 206 4.78 -4.80 -27.24
N ARG A 207 4.19 -5.74 -26.48
CA ARG A 207 3.66 -6.99 -27.02
C ARG A 207 2.41 -6.74 -27.87
N ILE A 208 1.47 -5.91 -27.40
CA ILE A 208 0.23 -5.57 -28.12
C ILE A 208 0.55 -4.75 -29.38
N GLY A 209 1.42 -3.75 -29.26
CA GLY A 209 1.87 -2.89 -30.35
C GLY A 209 2.81 -3.55 -31.34
N GLY A 210 3.07 -4.85 -31.23
CA GLY A 210 3.88 -5.60 -32.21
C GLY A 210 5.38 -5.29 -32.21
N LEU A 211 5.87 -4.53 -31.22
CA LEU A 211 7.30 -4.18 -31.08
C LEU A 211 8.14 -5.40 -30.68
N LEU A 212 7.50 -6.43 -30.12
CA LEU A 212 8.12 -7.68 -29.74
C LEU A 212 7.82 -8.77 -30.78
N TYR A 213 8.82 -9.06 -31.62
CA TYR A 213 8.72 -10.14 -32.60
C TYR A 213 8.79 -11.52 -31.92
N THR A 214 7.68 -12.27 -31.97
CA THR A 214 7.56 -13.59 -31.32
C THR A 214 7.82 -14.79 -32.23
N ARG A 215 7.77 -14.61 -33.56
CA ARG A 215 7.89 -15.70 -34.53
C ARG A 215 8.88 -15.37 -35.66
N TYR A 216 9.99 -16.10 -35.70
CA TYR A 216 10.75 -16.32 -36.93
C TYR A 216 10.37 -17.70 -37.50
N PRO A 217 10.29 -17.87 -38.82
CA PRO A 217 10.22 -19.20 -39.43
C PRO A 217 11.37 -20.08 -38.89
N GLY A 218 11.04 -21.19 -38.21
CA GLY A 218 12.01 -22.13 -37.63
C GLY A 218 12.60 -21.78 -36.25
N LYS A 219 12.38 -20.57 -35.68
CA LYS A 219 12.86 -20.22 -34.33
C LYS A 219 11.80 -19.44 -33.53
N LYS A 220 11.25 -20.09 -32.48
CA LYS A 220 10.41 -19.43 -31.48
C LYS A 220 11.31 -18.74 -30.45
N LYS A 221 11.18 -17.42 -30.26
CA LYS A 221 11.81 -16.75 -29.12
C LYS A 221 11.15 -17.23 -27.83
N THR A 222 11.94 -17.49 -26.80
CA THR A 222 11.42 -17.86 -25.47
C THR A 222 10.80 -16.63 -24.79
N MET A 223 9.84 -16.85 -23.87
CA MET A 223 9.25 -15.77 -23.07
C MET A 223 10.31 -14.89 -22.39
N ARG A 224 11.42 -15.49 -21.97
CA ARG A 224 12.57 -14.78 -21.40
C ARG A 224 13.22 -13.81 -22.40
N GLN A 225 13.46 -14.24 -23.63
CA GLN A 225 14.04 -13.37 -24.66
C GLN A 225 13.12 -12.20 -25.02
N LEU A 226 11.81 -12.41 -24.97
CA LEU A 226 10.82 -11.34 -25.18
C LEU A 226 10.83 -10.32 -24.04
N GLN A 227 10.96 -10.79 -22.79
CA GLN A 227 11.07 -9.91 -21.62
C GLN A 227 12.33 -9.03 -21.65
N THR A 228 13.51 -9.63 -21.91
CA THR A 228 14.77 -8.88 -22.05
C THR A 228 14.69 -7.85 -23.19
N SER A 229 14.08 -8.22 -24.33
CA SER A 229 13.92 -7.31 -25.47
C SER A 229 13.03 -6.10 -25.13
N ALA A 230 11.96 -6.33 -24.38
CA ALA A 230 11.04 -5.28 -23.97
C ALA A 230 11.65 -4.33 -22.93
N ALA A 231 12.42 -4.86 -21.97
CA ALA A 231 13.13 -4.04 -20.99
C ALA A 231 14.20 -3.17 -21.65
N LEU A 232 14.99 -3.73 -22.58
CA LEU A 232 15.96 -2.95 -23.35
C LEU A 232 15.28 -1.86 -24.19
N LEU A 233 14.17 -2.19 -24.85
CA LEU A 233 13.41 -1.23 -25.64
C LEU A 233 12.88 -0.08 -24.77
N PHE A 234 12.37 -0.38 -23.58
CA PHE A 234 11.96 0.64 -22.62
C PHE A 234 13.11 1.60 -22.27
N GLU A 235 14.27 1.06 -21.91
CA GLU A 235 15.44 1.88 -21.52
C GLU A 235 15.90 2.79 -22.68
N VAL A 236 16.00 2.23 -23.89
CA VAL A 236 16.40 2.99 -25.09
C VAL A 236 15.40 4.09 -25.42
N ILE A 237 14.09 3.81 -25.39
CA ILE A 237 13.07 4.82 -25.65
C ILE A 237 13.11 5.88 -24.55
N ARG A 238 13.25 5.50 -23.28
CA ARG A 238 13.31 6.48 -22.18
C ARG A 238 14.51 7.41 -22.30
N GLU A 239 15.65 6.90 -22.75
CA GLU A 239 16.89 7.68 -22.91
C GLU A 239 16.89 8.56 -24.17
N HIS A 240 16.33 8.08 -25.28
CA HIS A 240 16.44 8.76 -26.59
C HIS A 240 15.15 9.44 -27.07
N ASP A 241 14.00 9.05 -26.54
CA ASP A 241 12.67 9.60 -26.85
C ASP A 241 11.78 9.61 -25.58
N PRO A 242 12.12 10.43 -24.57
CA PRO A 242 11.34 10.50 -23.33
C PRO A 242 9.89 10.97 -23.52
N GLY A 243 9.58 11.61 -24.66
CA GLY A 243 8.23 12.02 -25.05
C GLY A 243 7.41 10.92 -25.72
N ASN A 244 7.94 9.70 -25.82
CA ASN A 244 7.28 8.61 -26.54
C ASN A 244 5.92 8.25 -25.95
N LEU A 245 4.90 8.13 -26.82
CA LEU A 245 3.52 7.84 -26.42
C LEU A 245 3.36 6.48 -25.74
N LEU A 246 4.24 5.52 -25.99
CA LEU A 246 4.19 4.19 -25.35
C LEU A 246 4.65 4.25 -23.89
N LEU A 247 5.61 5.13 -23.58
CA LEU A 247 6.01 5.40 -22.19
C LEU A 247 4.89 6.14 -21.46
N ALA A 248 4.29 7.15 -22.11
CA ALA A 248 3.14 7.85 -21.56
C ALA A 248 1.95 6.90 -21.29
N GLN A 249 1.69 5.96 -22.21
CA GLN A 249 0.67 4.93 -22.03
C GLN A 249 1.01 3.99 -20.87
N ALA A 250 2.27 3.54 -20.75
CA ALA A 250 2.70 2.68 -19.65
C ALA A 250 2.49 3.37 -18.30
N ARG A 251 2.89 4.64 -18.18
CA ARG A 251 2.68 5.45 -16.99
C ARG A 251 1.19 5.59 -16.64
N ARG A 252 0.36 5.95 -17.61
CA ARG A 252 -1.10 6.08 -17.44
C ARG A 252 -1.75 4.77 -16.98
N GLU A 253 -1.44 3.66 -17.65
CA GLU A 253 -2.03 2.35 -17.30
C GLU A 253 -1.58 1.86 -15.92
N VAL A 254 -0.35 2.18 -15.47
CA VAL A 254 0.08 1.91 -14.09
C VAL A 254 -0.77 2.70 -13.09
N LEU A 255 -0.96 4.00 -13.32
CA LEU A 255 -1.78 4.88 -12.46
C LEU A 255 -3.24 4.40 -12.40
N GLU A 256 -3.82 4.04 -13.54
CA GLU A 256 -5.21 3.58 -13.63
C GLU A 256 -5.41 2.20 -12.99
N SER A 257 -4.56 1.21 -13.34
CA SER A 257 -4.78 -0.18 -12.96
C SER A 257 -4.29 -0.52 -11.55
N GLN A 258 -3.13 0.02 -11.14
CA GLN A 258 -2.53 -0.32 -9.85
C GLN A 258 -3.02 0.62 -8.74
N PHE A 259 -3.18 1.91 -9.06
CA PHE A 259 -3.49 2.92 -8.06
C PHE A 259 -4.93 3.42 -8.10
N GLN A 260 -5.72 3.03 -9.11
CA GLN A 260 -7.08 3.51 -9.32
C GLN A 260 -7.16 5.04 -9.25
N ILE A 261 -6.27 5.72 -9.98
CA ILE A 261 -6.02 7.16 -9.83
C ILE A 261 -7.29 8.01 -9.81
N HIS A 262 -8.24 7.76 -10.71
CA HIS A 262 -9.51 8.50 -10.75
C HIS A 262 -10.37 8.31 -9.48
N ARG A 263 -10.38 7.10 -8.91
CA ARG A 263 -11.08 6.82 -7.65
C ARG A 263 -10.39 7.50 -6.48
N LEU A 264 -9.06 7.54 -6.50
CA LEU A 264 -8.27 8.23 -5.49
C LEU A 264 -8.50 9.74 -5.51
N GLU A 265 -8.48 10.36 -6.69
CA GLU A 265 -8.75 11.79 -6.87
C GLU A 265 -10.16 12.13 -6.37
N GLY A 266 -11.17 11.36 -6.77
CA GLY A 266 -12.55 11.53 -6.30
C GLY A 266 -12.67 11.35 -4.77
N ALA A 267 -11.98 10.37 -4.20
CA ALA A 267 -11.92 10.19 -2.75
C ALA A 267 -11.28 11.38 -2.03
N MET A 268 -10.16 11.90 -2.55
CA MET A 268 -9.48 13.07 -1.98
C MET A 268 -10.36 14.31 -2.05
N GLU A 269 -11.04 14.54 -3.18
CA GLU A 269 -11.96 15.66 -3.34
C GLU A 269 -13.14 15.58 -2.38
N ARG A 270 -13.76 14.40 -2.25
CA ARG A 270 -14.81 14.15 -1.25
C ARG A 270 -14.30 14.39 0.17
N MET A 271 -13.13 13.88 0.51
CA MET A 271 -12.52 14.07 1.84
C MET A 271 -12.28 15.57 2.13
N ARG A 272 -11.84 16.36 1.14
CA ARG A 272 -11.67 17.82 1.28
C ARG A 272 -12.99 18.54 1.58
N ALA A 273 -14.09 18.07 1.00
CA ALA A 273 -15.44 18.60 1.25
C ALA A 273 -16.07 18.08 2.55
N SER A 274 -15.47 17.04 3.17
CA SER A 274 -16.02 16.39 4.36
C SER A 274 -15.58 17.06 5.65
N LYS A 275 -16.37 16.87 6.70
CA LYS A 275 -15.98 17.29 8.05
C LYS A 275 -15.05 16.24 8.67
N PHE A 276 -13.85 16.66 9.07
CA PHE A 276 -12.92 15.78 9.79
C PHE A 276 -13.24 15.65 11.27
N LEU A 277 -13.42 14.42 11.74
CA LEU A 277 -13.54 14.09 13.15
C LEU A 277 -12.16 13.66 13.67
N TRP A 278 -11.46 14.56 14.35
CA TRP A 278 -10.17 14.26 14.97
C TRP A 278 -10.36 13.71 16.38
N LYS A 279 -9.87 12.50 16.64
CA LYS A 279 -9.98 11.83 17.93
C LYS A 279 -8.62 11.38 18.43
N SER A 280 -8.23 11.85 19.62
CA SER A 280 -7.08 11.32 20.33
C SER A 280 -7.50 10.09 21.10
N LEU A 281 -6.75 9.00 20.97
CA LEU A 281 -7.02 7.73 21.64
C LEU A 281 -6.01 7.50 22.76
N GLU A 282 -6.49 6.98 23.89
CA GLU A 282 -5.64 6.45 24.95
C GLU A 282 -5.33 4.96 24.73
N SER A 283 -6.26 4.25 24.09
CA SER A 283 -6.11 2.86 23.66
C SER A 283 -6.86 2.64 22.33
N PRO A 284 -6.52 1.61 21.56
CA PRO A 284 -7.18 1.37 20.28
C PRO A 284 -8.68 1.20 20.36
N SER A 285 -9.35 1.90 19.47
CA SER A 285 -10.75 1.72 19.13
C SER A 285 -10.92 0.38 18.38
N PRO A 286 -12.15 -0.17 18.30
CA PRO A 286 -12.43 -1.31 17.44
C PRO A 286 -11.94 -1.13 15.99
N PHE A 287 -12.09 0.08 15.44
CA PHE A 287 -11.65 0.36 14.06
C PHE A 287 -10.13 0.40 13.92
N SER A 288 -9.41 1.08 14.81
CA SER A 288 -7.95 1.18 14.76
C SER A 288 -7.29 -0.15 15.09
N PHE A 289 -7.87 -0.92 16.01
CA PHE A 289 -7.37 -2.24 16.37
C PHE A 289 -7.27 -3.18 15.14
N ALA A 290 -8.28 -3.18 14.27
CA ALA A 290 -8.25 -4.00 13.06
C ALA A 290 -7.12 -3.61 12.09
N LEU A 291 -6.82 -2.32 11.94
CA LEU A 291 -5.68 -1.85 11.15
C LEU A 291 -4.35 -2.23 11.81
N MET A 292 -4.26 -2.09 13.12
CA MET A 292 -3.09 -2.55 13.87
C MET A 292 -2.86 -4.06 13.71
N LEU A 293 -3.93 -4.88 13.65
CA LEU A 293 -3.81 -6.31 13.36
C LEU A 293 -3.24 -6.58 11.97
N GLU A 294 -3.68 -5.83 10.95
CA GLU A 294 -3.09 -5.92 9.60
C GLU A 294 -1.60 -5.55 9.62
N ARG A 295 -1.20 -4.56 10.43
CA ARG A 295 0.23 -4.23 10.63
C ARG A 295 1.00 -5.32 11.38
N LEU A 296 0.37 -6.00 12.32
CA LEU A 296 1.01 -7.10 13.03
C LEU A 296 1.19 -8.31 12.12
N SER A 297 0.18 -8.65 11.33
CA SER A 297 0.25 -9.79 10.42
C SER A 297 1.34 -9.62 9.36
N THR A 298 1.70 -8.39 9.00
CA THR A 298 2.81 -8.09 8.10
C THR A 298 4.20 -8.12 8.76
N ARG A 299 4.29 -8.10 10.10
CA ARG A 299 5.56 -8.27 10.85
C ARG A 299 5.79 -9.74 11.21
N ILE A 300 7.02 -10.19 11.08
CA ILE A 300 7.42 -11.55 11.45
C ILE A 300 7.74 -11.63 12.92
N SER A 301 7.12 -12.61 13.56
CA SER A 301 7.42 -13.02 14.91
C SER A 301 7.40 -14.55 14.98
N ASN A 302 8.18 -15.11 15.90
CA ASN A 302 8.04 -16.50 16.34
C ASN A 302 6.85 -16.69 17.30
N GLU A 303 6.21 -15.60 17.73
CA GLU A 303 4.95 -15.61 18.49
C GLU A 303 3.75 -15.79 17.57
N SER A 304 2.71 -16.51 18.03
CA SER A 304 1.45 -16.58 17.31
C SER A 304 0.76 -15.21 17.29
N LEU A 305 -0.11 -14.96 16.30
CA LEU A 305 -0.92 -13.72 16.26
C LEU A 305 -1.71 -13.54 17.56
N LYS A 306 -2.21 -14.65 18.13
CA LYS A 306 -2.95 -14.67 19.39
C LYS A 306 -2.09 -14.16 20.55
N ASP A 307 -0.88 -14.67 20.71
CA ASP A 307 0.04 -14.27 21.78
C ASP A 307 0.40 -12.78 21.67
N ARG A 308 0.59 -12.30 20.43
CA ARG A 308 0.87 -10.88 20.15
C ARG A 308 -0.31 -9.98 20.49
N VAL A 309 -1.53 -10.43 20.20
CA VAL A 309 -2.76 -9.72 20.57
C VAL A 309 -2.93 -9.69 22.09
N GLU A 310 -2.67 -10.80 22.78
CA GLU A 310 -2.74 -10.87 24.25
C GLU A 310 -1.72 -9.93 24.90
N ARG A 311 -0.49 -9.88 24.39
CA ARG A 311 0.53 -8.93 24.84
C ARG A 311 0.10 -7.47 24.65
N MET A 312 -0.42 -7.12 23.47
CA MET A 312 -0.93 -5.76 23.22
C MET A 312 -2.09 -5.38 24.13
N ARG A 313 -3.02 -6.32 24.37
CA ARG A 313 -4.10 -6.11 25.36
C ARG A 313 -3.53 -5.86 26.75
N ALA A 314 -2.53 -6.63 27.18
CA ALA A 314 -1.89 -6.45 28.47
C ALA A 314 -1.10 -5.12 28.60
N GLU A 315 -0.59 -4.59 27.49
CA GLU A 315 0.09 -3.29 27.45
C GLU A 315 -0.88 -2.09 27.56
N TRP A 316 -2.13 -2.23 27.12
CA TRP A 316 -3.14 -1.16 27.16
C TRP A 316 -4.16 -1.26 28.29
N LEU A 317 -4.27 -2.40 28.95
CA LEU A 317 -5.09 -2.59 30.15
C LEU A 317 -4.34 -2.23 31.45
N LYS A 318 -3.08 -1.77 31.34
CA LYS A 318 -2.30 -1.20 32.43
C LYS A 318 -2.49 0.30 32.49
#